data_AF-A0A921UI99-F1
#
_entry.id   AF-A0A921UI99-F1
#
_cell.length_a   1.000
_cell.length_b   1.000
_cell.length_c   1.000
_cell.angle_alpha   90.00
_cell.angle_beta   90.00
_cell.angle_gamma   90.00
#
_symmetry.space_group_name_H-M   'P 1'
#
loop_
_entity.id
_entity.type
_entity.pdbx_description
1 polymer ?
#
loop_
_entity_poly.entity_id
_entity_poly.type
_entity_poly.pdbx_seq_one_letter_code
_entity_poly.pdbx_strand_id
1 'polypeptide(L)'
;MGSPKAAKSMVKQRIWRHRLVAPFAAVLVTAVLAVVVFSGLFAQDPNATPEFTAVNVGNTRPVRDKSEFTAASGSPNKEDLATSASDQELDDGNSEPNQASQGTVPAAGEGGTATAVPAQRERSTGGSEPEEKQSFPQDQEGEETTAKSGLVQYTTCTPRTRTTICDLSNQRFDICELCGNARTIGRSSTVMYVPQSLTSNGEEWNIPAQSRKSLPWIKKVTVKTLKASQQVPRCTSRHAIPAIVFALGGFTANVWHDVSDVLVPLFLTAQQFDRDVQLLITNNQPWFIKKYSAIFHRLTRHNIIDFDADDEVRCYPHVIVGLRSHRDLGIDPNSTPQNYTMMDFRLFVREAYGLPAPEVDIPYRADKDDPEKKPRIMLIDRGKTRRFMNMPDVLRGLDWFGFEVVRADPRIDSTLDEFVRLVDSCDAMMGVHGAGLTNMVFLRSGAVVVHIVPYGVEFMANGFYGAPARDMGLRHVQYSISPDESTLLEKYGENHMVIKDPEAIRNSGWEKVGELYMTKQDVVLNMTRFGPSLLKAIEFIV
;
A
#
# COMPACT_ATOMS: atom_id res chain seq x y z
N MET A 1 -40.05 33.31 -22.10
CA MET A 1 -39.49 34.68 -21.98
C MET A 1 -39.30 35.02 -20.51
N GLY A 2 -38.09 34.80 -19.97
CA GLY A 2 -37.70 35.21 -18.62
C GLY A 2 -37.02 36.58 -18.65
N SER A 3 -37.39 37.46 -17.71
CA SER A 3 -37.06 38.89 -17.75
C SER A 3 -35.56 39.17 -17.54
N PRO A 4 -34.90 40.11 -18.28
CA PRO A 4 -33.44 40.35 -18.22
C PRO A 4 -32.90 41.00 -16.94
N LYS A 5 -33.74 41.21 -15.91
CA LYS A 5 -33.37 41.95 -14.70
C LYS A 5 -32.73 41.08 -13.60
N ALA A 6 -32.90 39.75 -13.63
CA ALA A 6 -32.32 38.85 -12.63
C ALA A 6 -30.81 38.59 -12.83
N ALA A 7 -30.32 38.60 -14.07
CA ALA A 7 -28.92 38.29 -14.39
C ALA A 7 -27.92 39.39 -13.96
N LYS A 8 -28.35 40.65 -13.86
CA LYS A 8 -27.48 41.76 -13.43
C LYS A 8 -27.31 41.89 -11.92
N SER A 9 -28.21 41.28 -11.13
CA SER A 9 -28.14 41.28 -9.66
C SER A 9 -27.10 40.26 -9.13
N MET A 10 -27.08 39.05 -9.70
CA MET A 10 -26.14 37.99 -9.30
C MET A 10 -24.67 38.33 -9.58
N VAL A 11 -24.38 39.05 -10.67
CA VAL A 11 -22.99 39.43 -11.02
C VAL A 11 -22.43 40.49 -10.06
N LYS A 12 -23.24 41.44 -9.58
CA LYS A 12 -22.80 42.44 -8.59
C LYS A 12 -22.56 41.82 -7.20
N GLN A 13 -23.34 40.82 -6.82
CA GLN A 13 -23.18 40.12 -5.54
C GLN A 13 -21.94 39.20 -5.54
N ARG A 14 -21.58 38.64 -6.70
CA ARG A 14 -20.36 37.82 -6.91
C ARG A 14 -19.07 38.62 -6.89
N ILE A 15 -19.07 39.86 -7.39
CA ILE A 15 -17.91 40.78 -7.37
C ILE A 15 -17.70 41.39 -5.97
N TRP A 16 -18.77 41.64 -5.21
CA TRP A 16 -18.66 42.18 -3.85
C TRP A 16 -18.11 41.13 -2.85
N ARG A 17 -18.46 39.84 -3.03
CA ARG A 17 -17.97 38.74 -2.18
C ARG A 17 -16.49 38.40 -2.38
N HIS A 18 -15.94 38.56 -3.60
CA HIS A 18 -14.51 38.34 -3.84
C HIS A 18 -13.58 39.40 -3.21
N ARG A 19 -14.08 40.60 -2.89
CA ARG A 19 -13.27 41.68 -2.28
C ARG A 19 -13.25 41.68 -0.75
N LEU A 20 -14.12 40.92 -0.09
CA LEU A 20 -14.23 40.89 1.38
C LEU A 20 -13.80 39.56 2.02
N VAL A 21 -13.83 38.43 1.31
CA VAL A 21 -13.49 37.11 1.89
C VAL A 21 -11.98 36.81 1.85
N ALA A 22 -11.27 37.28 0.82
CA ALA A 22 -9.81 37.14 0.72
C ALA A 22 -9.02 37.85 1.86
N PRO A 23 -9.37 39.06 2.33
CA PRO A 23 -8.67 39.65 3.47
C PRO A 23 -8.98 38.98 4.81
N PHE A 24 -10.14 38.31 4.98
CA PHE A 24 -10.47 37.64 6.24
C PHE A 24 -9.68 36.34 6.46
N ALA A 25 -9.44 35.56 5.39
CA ALA A 25 -8.61 34.36 5.47
C ALA A 25 -7.14 34.71 5.78
N ALA A 26 -6.61 35.77 5.17
CA ALA A 26 -5.25 36.26 5.45
C ALA A 26 -5.10 36.80 6.89
N VAL A 27 -6.13 37.46 7.42
CA VAL A 27 -6.15 37.95 8.81
C VAL A 27 -6.24 36.80 9.82
N LEU A 28 -6.96 35.71 9.50
CA LEU A 28 -7.03 34.54 10.37
C LEU A 28 -5.68 33.80 10.43
N VAL A 29 -5.01 33.64 9.28
CA VAL A 29 -3.68 32.99 9.19
C VAL A 29 -2.60 33.82 9.89
N THR A 30 -2.63 35.15 9.76
CA THR A 30 -1.70 36.04 10.48
C THR A 30 -2.00 36.11 11.98
N ALA A 31 -3.28 36.06 12.39
CA ALA A 31 -3.65 35.99 13.80
C ALA A 31 -3.21 34.66 14.45
N VAL A 32 -3.34 33.54 13.75
CA VAL A 32 -2.88 32.22 14.24
C VAL A 32 -1.35 32.17 14.33
N LEU A 33 -0.63 32.69 13.34
CA LEU A 33 0.84 32.81 13.39
C LEU A 33 1.29 33.73 14.53
N ALA A 34 0.58 34.84 14.77
CA ALA A 34 0.89 35.74 15.89
C ALA A 34 0.67 35.07 17.26
N VAL A 35 -0.43 34.33 17.45
CA VAL A 35 -0.71 33.63 18.72
C VAL A 35 0.35 32.55 19.00
N VAL A 36 0.81 31.81 17.98
CA VAL A 36 1.88 30.80 18.11
C VAL A 36 3.24 31.44 18.41
N VAL A 37 3.56 32.58 17.82
CA VAL A 37 4.81 33.31 18.09
C VAL A 37 4.80 33.97 19.48
N PHE A 38 3.66 34.54 19.91
CA PHE A 38 3.55 35.20 21.22
C PHE A 38 3.48 34.21 22.39
N SER A 39 2.91 33.01 22.21
CA SER A 39 2.91 31.98 23.26
C SER A 39 4.29 31.32 23.46
N GLY A 40 5.20 31.38 22.47
CA GLY A 40 6.59 30.97 22.63
C GLY A 40 7.48 31.95 23.42
N LEU A 41 7.06 33.22 23.55
CA LEU A 41 7.83 34.28 24.22
C LEU A 41 7.58 34.40 25.74
N PHE A 42 6.54 33.74 26.28
CA PHE A 42 6.21 33.74 27.72
C PHE A 42 6.63 32.47 28.47
N ALA A 43 7.34 31.54 27.82
CA ALA A 43 7.83 30.30 28.43
C ALA A 43 9.25 30.42 29.02
N GLN A 44 9.69 31.63 29.38
CA GLN A 44 10.96 31.85 30.10
C GLN A 44 10.68 32.59 31.40
N ASP A 45 10.36 31.82 32.44
CA ASP A 45 10.49 32.28 33.82
C ASP A 45 11.11 31.14 34.66
N PRO A 46 12.41 31.20 35.00
CA PRO A 46 13.13 30.07 35.59
C PRO A 46 12.91 29.91 37.11
N ASN A 47 11.87 30.50 37.72
CA ASN A 47 11.75 30.57 39.18
C ASN A 47 10.34 30.39 39.77
N ALA A 48 9.41 29.72 39.08
CA ALA A 48 8.09 29.43 39.63
C ALA A 48 8.02 28.00 40.22
N THR A 49 8.15 27.86 41.53
CA THR A 49 7.79 26.65 42.29
C THR A 49 6.29 26.62 42.58
N PRO A 50 5.56 25.51 42.32
CA PRO A 50 4.21 25.35 42.83
C PRO A 50 4.21 24.52 44.12
N GLU A 51 3.87 25.17 45.25
CA GLU A 51 3.40 24.48 46.45
C GLU A 51 2.06 23.79 46.17
N PHE A 52 1.98 22.48 46.38
CA PHE A 52 0.71 21.76 46.49
C PHE A 52 0.55 21.21 47.91
N THR A 53 -0.48 21.71 48.59
CA THR A 53 -0.95 21.26 49.89
C THR A 53 -1.65 19.90 49.77
N ALA A 54 -1.21 18.94 50.57
CA ALA A 54 -1.82 17.62 50.67
C ALA A 54 -3.12 17.68 51.50
N VAL A 55 -4.23 17.21 50.92
CA VAL A 55 -5.46 16.89 51.67
C VAL A 55 -5.57 15.37 51.75
N ASN A 56 -5.72 14.89 52.98
CA ASN A 56 -5.70 13.49 53.36
C ASN A 56 -7.11 13.10 53.87
N VAL A 57 -7.82 12.23 53.15
CA VAL A 57 -9.04 11.50 53.57
C VAL A 57 -9.12 10.29 52.62
N GLY A 58 -9.33 9.03 52.98
CA GLY A 58 -9.70 8.34 54.20
C GLY A 58 -10.16 6.94 53.76
N ASN A 59 -9.71 5.90 54.46
CA ASN A 59 -10.00 4.48 54.22
C ASN A 59 -11.49 4.14 54.07
N THR A 60 -11.84 3.32 53.07
CA THR A 60 -12.83 2.25 53.21
C THR A 60 -12.56 1.12 52.20
N ARG A 61 -12.23 -0.07 52.73
CA ARG A 61 -12.26 -1.36 52.01
C ARG A 61 -13.70 -1.87 51.91
N PRO A 62 -14.00 -2.74 50.93
CA PRO A 62 -14.96 -3.81 51.15
C PRO A 62 -14.30 -5.19 51.08
N VAL A 63 -14.79 -6.03 51.98
CA VAL A 63 -14.51 -7.44 52.25
C VAL A 63 -14.92 -8.32 51.06
N ARG A 64 -14.11 -9.32 50.73
CA ARG A 64 -14.49 -10.42 49.84
C ARG A 64 -14.22 -11.74 50.55
N ASP A 65 -15.29 -12.49 50.77
CA ASP A 65 -15.29 -13.81 51.40
C ASP A 65 -14.46 -14.82 50.62
N LYS A 66 -13.69 -15.61 51.39
CA LYS A 66 -13.05 -16.85 50.95
C LYS A 66 -13.99 -18.01 51.23
N SER A 67 -14.15 -18.88 50.24
CA SER A 67 -14.47 -20.30 50.47
C SER A 67 -13.34 -21.14 49.90
N GLU A 68 -12.57 -21.76 50.79
CA GLU A 68 -11.61 -22.82 50.50
C GLU A 68 -12.33 -24.15 50.26
N PHE A 69 -11.80 -24.95 49.33
CA PHE A 69 -11.87 -26.41 49.41
C PHE A 69 -10.51 -26.98 49.00
N THR A 70 -10.02 -27.91 49.81
CA THR A 70 -8.68 -28.49 49.79
C THR A 70 -8.63 -29.86 49.10
N ALA A 71 -7.50 -30.08 48.41
CA ALA A 71 -6.72 -31.32 48.21
C ALA A 71 -7.34 -32.55 47.50
N ALA A 72 -6.67 -33.02 46.43
CA ALA A 72 -5.90 -34.28 46.44
C ALA A 72 -5.21 -34.56 45.08
N SER A 73 -4.15 -35.38 45.17
CA SER A 73 -3.16 -35.83 44.18
C SER A 73 -3.65 -36.53 42.92
N GLY A 74 -2.86 -36.43 41.84
CA GLY A 74 -2.78 -37.47 40.80
C GLY A 74 -2.18 -36.98 39.47
N SER A 75 -0.96 -37.39 39.15
CA SER A 75 -0.47 -37.42 37.75
C SER A 75 -1.04 -38.66 37.07
N PRO A 76 -1.52 -38.55 35.80
CA PRO A 76 -0.85 -39.30 34.74
C PRO A 76 -0.80 -38.60 33.36
N ASN A 77 0.21 -39.04 32.61
CA ASN A 77 0.53 -38.95 31.18
C ASN A 77 -0.50 -38.49 30.13
N LYS A 78 0.07 -37.71 29.17
CA LYS A 78 -0.07 -37.68 27.70
C LYS A 78 -1.44 -37.49 27.02
N GLU A 79 -1.36 -36.56 26.06
CA GLU A 79 -2.20 -36.30 24.88
C GLU A 79 -3.35 -35.30 25.05
N ASP A 80 -3.43 -34.42 24.03
CA ASP A 80 -4.40 -33.36 23.75
C ASP A 80 -4.37 -32.06 24.56
N LEU A 81 -3.64 -31.05 24.04
CA LEU A 81 -4.23 -29.72 23.86
C LEU A 81 -3.49 -28.88 22.81
N ALA A 82 -4.20 -28.62 21.71
CA ALA A 82 -3.92 -27.53 20.79
C ALA A 82 -4.16 -26.17 21.45
N THR A 83 -3.66 -25.12 20.80
CA THR A 83 -3.91 -23.69 21.03
C THR A 83 -3.17 -23.00 22.18
N SER A 84 -1.92 -22.62 21.90
CA SER A 84 -1.40 -21.30 22.28
C SER A 84 -0.24 -20.94 21.35
N ALA A 85 -0.55 -20.35 20.18
CA ALA A 85 0.47 -19.68 19.40
C ALA A 85 0.80 -18.37 20.12
N SER A 86 2.00 -18.32 20.68
CA SER A 86 2.64 -17.12 21.20
C SER A 86 2.97 -16.19 20.04
N ASP A 87 2.21 -15.09 19.91
CA ASP A 87 2.51 -13.97 19.01
C ASP A 87 3.77 -13.23 19.49
N GLN A 88 4.94 -13.66 19.05
CA GLN A 88 6.12 -12.81 19.00
C GLN A 88 6.20 -12.20 17.59
N GLU A 89 5.94 -10.89 17.49
CA GLU A 89 6.30 -10.09 16.32
C GLU A 89 7.84 -9.97 16.27
N LEU A 90 8.50 -11.04 15.80
CA LEU A 90 9.91 -11.03 15.40
C LEU A 90 9.95 -10.86 13.88
N ASP A 91 10.24 -9.63 13.47
CA ASP A 91 10.42 -9.21 12.09
C ASP A 91 11.85 -9.56 11.64
N ASP A 92 12.11 -10.85 11.40
CA ASP A 92 13.40 -11.35 10.92
C ASP A 92 13.58 -11.11 9.42
N GLY A 93 13.82 -9.86 9.05
CA GLY A 93 14.35 -9.46 7.75
C GLY A 93 15.87 -9.45 7.75
N ASN A 94 16.52 -10.60 7.60
CA ASN A 94 17.96 -10.64 7.35
C ASN A 94 18.24 -10.30 5.87
N SER A 95 18.44 -9.02 5.59
CA SER A 95 19.08 -8.55 4.36
C SER A 95 19.88 -7.28 4.67
N GLU A 96 21.20 -7.37 4.48
CA GLU A 96 22.14 -6.25 4.64
C GLU A 96 21.70 -5.03 3.80
N PRO A 97 21.85 -3.79 4.31
CA PRO A 97 21.48 -2.60 3.57
C PRO A 97 22.51 -2.31 2.48
N ASN A 98 22.14 -2.55 1.22
CA ASN A 98 22.91 -2.05 0.09
C ASN A 98 22.77 -0.52 -0.03
N GLN A 99 23.92 0.11 -0.21
CA GLN A 99 24.15 1.55 -0.24
C GLN A 99 23.24 2.30 -1.20
N ALA A 100 22.76 3.45 -0.73
CA ALA A 100 22.19 4.50 -1.55
C ALA A 100 23.17 4.90 -2.66
N SER A 101 22.74 4.78 -3.91
CA SER A 101 23.45 5.33 -5.06
C SER A 101 23.49 6.86 -4.94
N GLN A 102 24.69 7.38 -4.70
CA GLN A 102 25.02 8.79 -4.89
C GLN A 102 24.98 9.10 -6.39
N GLY A 103 24.04 9.94 -6.81
CA GLY A 103 24.03 10.54 -8.14
C GLY A 103 24.86 11.81 -8.14
N THR A 104 26.08 11.72 -8.66
CA THR A 104 27.01 12.83 -8.89
C THR A 104 26.51 13.72 -10.03
N VAL A 105 26.46 15.02 -9.79
CA VAL A 105 26.28 16.07 -10.82
C VAL A 105 27.59 16.25 -11.59
N PRO A 106 27.55 16.43 -12.92
CA PRO A 106 28.56 17.24 -13.58
C PRO A 106 27.92 18.50 -14.18
N ALA A 107 28.42 19.65 -13.75
CA ALA A 107 28.30 20.91 -14.45
C ALA A 107 29.49 21.07 -15.42
N ALA A 108 29.21 21.59 -16.62
CA ALA A 108 29.95 22.63 -17.34
C ALA A 108 29.90 22.43 -18.86
N GLY A 109 29.68 23.53 -19.60
CA GLY A 109 30.16 23.65 -20.98
C GLY A 109 29.22 24.36 -21.93
N GLU A 110 29.27 25.70 -21.91
CA GLU A 110 28.64 26.62 -22.87
C GLU A 110 29.11 26.41 -24.32
N GLY A 111 28.27 26.84 -25.27
CA GLY A 111 28.63 26.97 -26.68
C GLY A 111 27.40 27.32 -27.53
N GLY A 112 27.02 28.60 -27.57
CA GLY A 112 25.83 29.08 -28.25
C GLY A 112 25.96 29.19 -29.78
N THR A 113 24.82 29.39 -30.45
CA THR A 113 24.61 30.50 -31.41
C THR A 113 23.15 30.53 -31.86
N ALA A 114 22.56 31.72 -31.81
CA ALA A 114 21.28 32.07 -32.39
C ALA A 114 21.42 32.35 -33.89
N THR A 115 20.40 32.04 -34.71
CA THR A 115 19.79 33.02 -35.64
C THR A 115 18.57 32.49 -36.42
N ALA A 116 17.56 33.37 -36.44
CA ALA A 116 16.77 33.83 -37.58
C ALA A 116 15.74 32.91 -38.30
N VAL A 117 14.48 33.36 -38.17
CA VAL A 117 13.35 33.23 -39.11
C VAL A 117 13.61 34.09 -40.38
N PRO A 118 13.13 33.69 -41.57
CA PRO A 118 12.07 34.44 -42.28
C PRO A 118 10.99 33.50 -42.86
N ALA A 119 9.68 33.78 -42.71
CA ALA A 119 8.82 34.70 -43.47
C ALA A 119 8.15 34.08 -44.74
N GLN A 120 6.84 33.91 -44.60
CA GLN A 120 5.70 33.96 -45.54
C GLN A 120 5.90 33.87 -47.08
N ARG A 121 4.97 33.12 -47.71
CA ARG A 121 4.18 33.63 -48.85
C ARG A 121 2.81 32.93 -49.00
N GLU A 122 1.79 33.78 -49.04
CA GLU A 122 0.41 33.70 -49.56
C GLU A 122 0.30 33.02 -50.97
N ARG A 123 -0.82 32.60 -51.59
CA ARG A 123 -2.30 32.69 -51.43
C ARG A 123 -2.91 31.90 -52.62
N SER A 124 -4.12 31.33 -52.48
CA SER A 124 -5.32 31.59 -53.34
C SER A 124 -6.38 30.46 -53.29
N THR A 125 -7.60 30.82 -52.84
CA THR A 125 -8.91 30.76 -53.55
C THR A 125 -9.49 29.36 -53.79
N GLY A 126 -10.76 29.02 -53.50
CA GLY A 126 -11.96 29.80 -53.18
C GLY A 126 -13.18 29.14 -53.86
N GLY A 127 -14.32 29.07 -53.15
CA GLY A 127 -15.66 28.72 -53.66
C GLY A 127 -15.99 27.22 -53.63
N SER A 128 -17.20 26.74 -53.32
CA SER A 128 -18.50 27.36 -53.03
C SER A 128 -19.48 26.21 -52.78
N GLU A 129 -20.32 26.29 -51.74
CA GLU A 129 -21.57 25.51 -51.63
C GLU A 129 -22.66 26.09 -52.55
N PRO A 130 -23.73 25.35 -52.86
CA PRO A 130 -24.99 25.61 -52.14
C PRO A 130 -25.91 24.40 -51.87
N GLU A 131 -26.87 24.68 -50.98
CA GLU A 131 -28.07 23.96 -50.48
C GLU A 131 -28.99 23.38 -51.58
N GLU A 132 -30.02 22.51 -51.39
CA GLU A 132 -31.07 22.44 -50.35
C GLU A 132 -32.02 21.20 -50.56
N LYS A 133 -32.79 20.83 -49.51
CA LYS A 133 -34.08 20.05 -49.44
C LYS A 133 -33.99 18.51 -49.67
N GLN A 134 -34.65 17.59 -48.93
CA GLN A 134 -35.89 17.63 -48.13
C GLN A 134 -36.12 16.31 -47.31
N SER A 135 -36.66 16.43 -46.09
CA SER A 135 -37.56 15.50 -45.32
C SER A 135 -37.21 14.04 -44.92
N PHE A 136 -37.54 13.74 -43.64
CA PHE A 136 -37.44 12.54 -42.79
C PHE A 136 -38.09 11.23 -43.31
N PRO A 137 -37.69 10.04 -42.82
CA PRO A 137 -38.28 9.47 -41.59
C PRO A 137 -37.32 8.76 -40.60
N GLN A 138 -37.62 8.97 -39.31
CA GLN A 138 -37.57 8.09 -38.11
C GLN A 138 -36.51 6.99 -37.88
N ASP A 139 -35.93 7.11 -36.68
CA ASP A 139 -35.57 6.09 -35.68
C ASP A 139 -34.52 5.02 -36.03
N GLN A 140 -33.30 5.17 -35.49
CA GLN A 140 -32.61 4.15 -34.67
C GLN A 140 -31.30 4.69 -34.05
N GLU A 141 -31.25 4.58 -32.72
CA GLU A 141 -30.10 4.44 -31.80
C GLU A 141 -28.68 4.78 -32.33
N GLY A 142 -28.10 5.89 -31.85
CA GLY A 142 -26.65 6.15 -31.88
C GLY A 142 -26.11 6.08 -30.44
N GLU A 143 -25.34 5.05 -30.10
CA GLU A 143 -23.88 4.95 -30.26
C GLU A 143 -23.15 5.71 -29.14
N GLU A 144 -23.07 5.04 -27.99
CA GLU A 144 -22.26 5.41 -26.86
C GLU A 144 -20.79 5.11 -27.21
N THR A 145 -20.01 6.15 -27.46
CA THR A 145 -18.58 6.04 -27.74
C THR A 145 -17.84 5.58 -26.50
N THR A 146 -17.75 4.27 -26.29
CA THR A 146 -16.81 3.66 -25.34
C THR A 146 -15.39 3.90 -25.82
N ALA A 147 -14.64 4.70 -25.06
CA ALA A 147 -13.19 4.78 -25.14
C ALA A 147 -12.62 3.38 -24.88
N LYS A 148 -12.10 2.73 -25.94
CA LYS A 148 -11.37 1.47 -25.82
C LYS A 148 -10.08 1.72 -25.03
N SER A 149 -10.08 1.33 -23.76
CA SER A 149 -8.84 1.01 -23.05
C SER A 149 -8.11 -0.06 -23.85
N GLY A 150 -6.88 0.23 -24.26
CA GLY A 150 -6.07 -0.66 -25.09
C GLY A 150 -5.64 -1.91 -24.31
N LEU A 151 -6.51 -2.93 -24.27
CA LEU A 151 -6.11 -4.25 -23.80
C LEU A 151 -5.06 -4.83 -24.77
N VAL A 152 -3.84 -5.00 -24.28
CA VAL A 152 -2.84 -5.82 -24.95
C VAL A 152 -3.30 -7.26 -24.83
N GLN A 153 -3.82 -7.83 -25.92
CA GLN A 153 -4.22 -9.23 -25.99
C GLN A 153 -2.99 -10.11 -25.72
N TYR A 154 -3.10 -11.07 -24.81
CA TYR A 154 -2.01 -11.99 -24.48
C TYR A 154 -1.50 -12.68 -25.74
N THR A 155 -0.24 -12.42 -26.10
CA THR A 155 0.46 -13.14 -27.16
C THR A 155 0.96 -14.46 -26.60
N THR A 156 0.58 -15.57 -27.23
CA THR A 156 1.02 -16.92 -26.86
C THR A 156 2.52 -16.95 -26.55
N CYS A 157 2.90 -17.47 -25.38
CA CYS A 157 4.32 -17.50 -25.04
C CYS A 157 5.10 -18.38 -26.02
N THR A 158 6.14 -17.81 -26.62
CA THR A 158 7.02 -18.52 -27.54
C THR A 158 8.27 -19.01 -26.81
N PRO A 159 8.65 -20.30 -26.91
CA PRO A 159 9.91 -20.79 -26.38
C PRO A 159 11.07 -20.01 -27.00
N ARG A 160 11.80 -19.23 -26.20
CA ARG A 160 12.96 -18.49 -26.69
C ARG A 160 14.15 -19.44 -26.84
N THR A 161 14.70 -19.50 -28.05
CA THR A 161 15.96 -20.22 -28.30
C THR A 161 17.08 -19.49 -27.57
N ARG A 162 17.70 -20.12 -26.56
CA ARG A 162 18.85 -19.66 -25.73
C ARG A 162 18.57 -18.93 -24.41
N THR A 163 17.33 -18.86 -23.92
CA THR A 163 17.08 -18.39 -22.53
C THR A 163 16.96 -19.58 -21.58
N THR A 164 17.56 -19.46 -20.39
CA THR A 164 17.35 -20.42 -19.30
C THR A 164 15.89 -20.40 -18.85
N ILE A 165 15.34 -21.56 -18.49
CA ILE A 165 13.94 -21.67 -18.02
C ILE A 165 13.72 -20.88 -16.73
N CYS A 166 14.74 -20.86 -15.86
CA CYS A 166 14.74 -20.15 -14.60
C CYS A 166 15.75 -19.00 -14.61
N ASP A 167 15.34 -17.85 -14.06
CA ASP A 167 16.18 -16.71 -13.73
C ASP A 167 16.28 -16.60 -12.21
N LEU A 168 17.50 -16.78 -11.71
CA LEU A 168 17.86 -16.71 -10.29
C LEU A 168 18.76 -15.49 -9.97
N SER A 169 18.97 -14.62 -10.96
CA SER A 169 19.93 -13.50 -10.86
C SER A 169 19.42 -12.38 -9.97
N ASN A 170 18.09 -12.22 -9.85
CA ASN A 170 17.49 -11.20 -9.01
C ASN A 170 17.71 -11.50 -7.53
N GLN A 171 18.10 -10.49 -6.73
CA GLN A 171 18.41 -10.69 -5.31
C GLN A 171 17.16 -10.98 -4.46
N ARG A 172 15.98 -10.54 -4.92
CA ARG A 172 14.73 -10.55 -4.15
C ARG A 172 13.88 -11.79 -4.43
N PHE A 173 13.73 -12.19 -5.69
CA PHE A 173 12.89 -13.32 -6.08
C PHE A 173 13.60 -14.22 -7.09
N ASP A 174 13.13 -15.46 -7.19
CA ASP A 174 13.48 -16.38 -8.27
C ASP A 174 12.23 -16.59 -9.13
N ILE A 175 12.40 -16.74 -10.45
CA ILE A 175 11.28 -17.00 -11.35
C ILE A 175 11.66 -18.00 -12.44
N CYS A 176 10.72 -18.89 -12.78
CA CYS A 176 10.84 -19.76 -13.94
C CYS A 176 9.65 -19.57 -14.87
N GLU A 177 9.89 -19.53 -16.18
CA GLU A 177 8.87 -19.35 -17.19
C GLU A 177 8.98 -20.46 -18.24
N LEU A 178 7.98 -21.34 -18.26
CA LEU A 178 7.94 -22.51 -19.13
C LEU A 178 6.92 -22.29 -20.23
N CYS A 179 7.39 -22.04 -21.44
CA CYS A 179 6.54 -21.80 -22.60
C CYS A 179 6.46 -23.05 -23.48
N GLY A 180 5.25 -23.57 -23.70
CA GLY A 180 5.00 -24.81 -24.42
C GLY A 180 4.43 -25.90 -23.51
N ASN A 181 4.81 -27.16 -23.78
CA ASN A 181 4.24 -28.32 -23.10
C ASN A 181 4.78 -28.44 -21.66
N ALA A 182 4.05 -27.91 -20.70
CA ALA A 182 4.40 -27.95 -19.28
C ALA A 182 3.41 -28.81 -18.48
N ARG A 183 3.93 -29.51 -17.47
CA ARG A 183 3.15 -30.33 -16.53
C ARG A 183 3.32 -29.84 -15.12
N THR A 184 2.23 -29.61 -14.40
CA THR A 184 2.25 -29.34 -12.97
C THR A 184 1.79 -30.60 -12.24
N ILE A 185 2.56 -31.04 -11.26
CA ILE A 185 2.34 -32.25 -10.47
C ILE A 185 2.25 -31.80 -9.00
N GLY A 186 1.02 -31.79 -8.46
CA GLY A 186 0.71 -31.12 -7.20
C GLY A 186 1.38 -31.70 -5.97
N ARG A 187 1.05 -32.96 -5.64
CA ARG A 187 1.57 -33.64 -4.44
C ARG A 187 3.10 -33.62 -4.30
N SER A 188 3.85 -33.51 -5.41
CA SER A 188 5.32 -33.38 -5.40
C SER A 188 5.83 -31.96 -5.62
N SER A 189 4.94 -30.96 -5.69
CA SER A 189 5.21 -29.56 -6.02
C SER A 189 6.21 -29.42 -7.16
N THR A 190 5.96 -30.18 -8.24
CA THR A 190 6.89 -30.28 -9.37
C THR A 190 6.27 -29.68 -10.62
N VAL A 191 7.03 -28.84 -11.32
CA VAL A 191 6.68 -28.31 -12.62
C VAL A 191 7.70 -28.82 -13.64
N MET A 192 7.22 -29.53 -14.66
CA MET A 192 8.06 -30.20 -15.64
C MET A 192 7.86 -29.61 -17.04
N TYR A 193 8.95 -29.16 -17.66
CA TYR A 193 8.98 -28.79 -19.07
C TYR A 193 9.22 -30.01 -19.96
N VAL A 194 8.49 -30.10 -21.06
CA VAL A 194 8.60 -31.19 -22.05
C VAL A 194 9.06 -30.60 -23.38
N PRO A 195 10.36 -30.61 -23.67
CA PRO A 195 10.88 -30.04 -24.90
C PRO A 195 10.44 -30.87 -26.12
N GLN A 196 10.38 -30.24 -27.29
CA GLN A 196 10.07 -30.93 -28.54
C GLN A 196 11.13 -31.98 -28.92
N SER A 197 12.40 -31.71 -28.60
CA SER A 197 13.51 -32.65 -28.75
C SER A 197 14.08 -32.97 -27.37
N LEU A 198 14.03 -34.24 -26.99
CA LEU A 198 14.52 -34.70 -25.69
C LEU A 198 16.04 -34.79 -25.70
N THR A 199 16.68 -34.21 -24.69
CA THR A 199 18.12 -34.28 -24.47
C THR A 199 18.45 -35.26 -23.35
N SER A 200 19.67 -35.81 -23.37
CA SER A 200 20.18 -36.64 -22.27
C SER A 200 20.41 -35.84 -20.99
N ASN A 201 20.73 -34.54 -21.16
CA ASN A 201 20.93 -33.60 -20.06
C ASN A 201 19.64 -32.82 -19.84
N GLY A 202 19.04 -33.00 -18.66
CA GLY A 202 17.89 -32.22 -18.19
C GLY A 202 18.31 -31.40 -16.99
N GLU A 203 17.91 -30.14 -16.98
CA GLU A 203 18.15 -29.19 -15.90
C GLU A 203 17.07 -29.29 -14.84
N GLU A 204 17.43 -29.01 -13.59
CA GLU A 204 16.54 -29.04 -12.44
C GLU A 204 16.88 -27.90 -11.48
N TRP A 205 15.84 -27.21 -11.01
CA TRP A 205 15.91 -26.11 -10.08
C TRP A 205 14.95 -26.34 -8.92
N ASN A 206 15.30 -25.85 -7.74
CA ASN A 206 14.44 -25.84 -6.57
C ASN A 206 14.35 -24.40 -6.09
N ILE A 207 13.24 -23.73 -6.41
CA ILE A 207 13.06 -22.31 -6.12
C ILE A 207 11.95 -22.10 -5.08
N PRO A 208 12.11 -21.15 -4.15
CA PRO A 208 10.96 -20.65 -3.41
C PRO A 208 10.06 -19.90 -4.38
N ALA A 209 8.83 -20.40 -4.61
CA ALA A 209 7.89 -19.77 -5.54
C ALA A 209 7.24 -18.52 -4.93
N GLN A 210 8.07 -17.57 -4.47
CA GLN A 210 7.66 -16.37 -3.76
C GLN A 210 8.53 -15.16 -4.16
N SER A 211 7.98 -13.96 -3.97
CA SER A 211 8.58 -12.65 -4.16
C SER A 211 9.78 -12.36 -3.26
N ARG A 212 10.00 -13.18 -2.22
CA ARG A 212 11.15 -13.14 -1.31
C ARG A 212 11.81 -14.52 -1.28
N LYS A 213 12.99 -14.65 -1.89
CA LYS A 213 13.71 -15.92 -2.01
C LYS A 213 14.52 -16.31 -0.78
N SER A 214 14.74 -15.37 0.14
CA SER A 214 15.48 -15.59 1.39
C SER A 214 14.64 -16.18 2.53
N LEU A 215 13.41 -16.67 2.25
CA LEU A 215 12.52 -17.28 3.26
C LEU A 215 12.75 -18.79 3.35
N PRO A 216 13.51 -19.32 4.34
CA PRO A 216 13.90 -20.73 4.36
C PRO A 216 12.76 -21.69 4.66
N TRP A 217 11.67 -21.23 5.29
CA TRP A 217 10.49 -22.03 5.63
C TRP A 217 9.44 -22.11 4.50
N ILE A 218 9.61 -21.37 3.41
CA ILE A 218 8.75 -21.52 2.23
C ILE A 218 9.14 -22.80 1.50
N LYS A 219 8.15 -23.68 1.26
CA LYS A 219 8.36 -24.91 0.51
C LYS A 219 8.82 -24.55 -0.90
N LYS A 220 9.90 -25.19 -1.35
CA LYS A 220 10.42 -24.99 -2.70
C LYS A 220 9.59 -25.78 -3.72
N VAL A 221 9.42 -25.20 -4.90
CA VAL A 221 8.86 -25.86 -6.08
C VAL A 221 10.02 -26.39 -6.92
N THR A 222 9.94 -27.66 -7.28
CA THR A 222 10.91 -28.29 -8.17
C THR A 222 10.53 -28.01 -9.62
N VAL A 223 11.37 -27.28 -10.35
CA VAL A 223 11.21 -27.05 -11.78
C VAL A 223 12.22 -27.89 -12.52
N LYS A 224 11.82 -28.65 -13.54
CA LYS A 224 12.78 -29.50 -14.29
C LYS A 224 12.42 -29.72 -15.75
N THR A 225 13.44 -30.00 -16.55
CA THR A 225 13.30 -30.41 -17.94
C THR A 225 13.29 -31.93 -18.04
N LEU A 226 12.31 -32.48 -18.75
CA LEU A 226 12.20 -33.93 -18.97
C LEU A 226 13.42 -34.45 -19.76
N LYS A 227 14.07 -35.48 -19.21
CA LYS A 227 15.20 -36.18 -19.85
C LYS A 227 14.70 -37.26 -20.81
N ALA A 228 15.48 -37.58 -21.85
CA ALA A 228 15.17 -38.67 -22.79
C ALA A 228 15.01 -40.05 -22.11
N SER A 229 15.67 -40.26 -20.96
CA SER A 229 15.57 -41.50 -20.17
C SER A 229 14.30 -41.60 -19.31
N GLN A 230 13.51 -40.52 -19.21
CA GLN A 230 12.34 -40.46 -18.35
C GLN A 230 11.05 -40.60 -19.17
N GLN A 231 10.08 -41.34 -18.62
CA GLN A 231 8.76 -41.37 -19.22
C GLN A 231 8.03 -40.05 -18.96
N VAL A 232 7.45 -39.54 -20.04
CA VAL A 232 6.55 -38.40 -20.12
C VAL A 232 5.32 -38.65 -19.23
N PRO A 233 5.12 -37.95 -18.09
CA PRO A 233 3.91 -38.16 -17.28
C PRO A 233 2.64 -37.89 -18.11
N ARG A 234 1.62 -38.74 -17.96
CA ARG A 234 0.34 -38.52 -18.66
C ARG A 234 -0.43 -37.41 -17.97
N CYS A 235 -0.99 -36.51 -18.77
CA CYS A 235 -1.90 -35.47 -18.27
C CYS A 235 -3.19 -36.15 -17.79
N THR A 236 -3.60 -35.90 -16.56
CA THR A 236 -4.96 -36.22 -16.07
C THR A 236 -5.95 -35.19 -16.60
N SER A 237 -5.52 -33.92 -16.70
CA SER A 237 -6.27 -32.84 -17.33
C SER A 237 -5.39 -32.00 -18.25
N ARG A 238 -6.02 -31.39 -19.26
CA ARG A 238 -5.35 -30.50 -20.22
C ARG A 238 -6.10 -29.18 -20.26
N HIS A 239 -5.35 -28.09 -20.21
CA HIS A 239 -5.86 -26.73 -20.17
C HIS A 239 -5.27 -25.92 -21.32
N ALA A 240 -6.04 -24.98 -21.86
CA ALA A 240 -5.61 -24.09 -22.94
C ALA A 240 -5.13 -22.72 -22.43
N ILE A 241 -5.14 -22.52 -21.12
CA ILE A 241 -4.82 -21.26 -20.43
C ILE A 241 -3.43 -21.34 -19.77
N PRO A 242 -2.76 -20.21 -19.53
CA PRO A 242 -1.56 -20.17 -18.70
C PRO A 242 -1.85 -20.53 -17.24
N ALA A 243 -0.80 -20.87 -16.51
CA ALA A 243 -0.84 -21.15 -15.08
C ALA A 243 0.26 -20.40 -14.32
N ILE A 244 -0.02 -19.97 -13.08
CA ILE A 244 0.96 -19.39 -12.16
C ILE A 244 1.01 -20.28 -10.92
N VAL A 245 2.21 -20.76 -10.59
CA VAL A 245 2.52 -21.50 -9.38
C VAL A 245 3.24 -20.57 -8.41
N PHE A 246 2.66 -20.33 -7.24
CA PHE A 246 3.26 -19.48 -6.21
C PHE A 246 2.91 -19.96 -4.81
N ALA A 247 3.70 -19.54 -3.82
CA ALA A 247 3.51 -19.89 -2.43
C ALA A 247 2.73 -18.79 -1.69
N LEU A 248 1.72 -19.20 -0.90
CA LEU A 248 1.19 -18.38 0.18
C LEU A 248 1.95 -18.67 1.50
N GLY A 249 1.78 -17.85 2.53
CA GLY A 249 2.55 -17.95 3.78
C GLY A 249 3.67 -16.92 3.88
N GLY A 250 4.81 -17.26 4.48
CA GLY A 250 5.89 -16.29 4.73
C GLY A 250 5.52 -15.36 5.89
N PHE A 251 5.52 -14.05 5.63
CA PHE A 251 5.15 -13.02 6.60
C PHE A 251 3.67 -12.55 6.47
N THR A 252 2.85 -13.29 5.71
CA THR A 252 1.40 -13.00 5.58
C THR A 252 0.69 -13.06 6.94
N ALA A 253 -0.50 -12.46 7.00
CA ALA A 253 -1.32 -12.14 8.20
C ALA A 253 -1.03 -10.74 8.78
N ASN A 254 -0.07 -10.04 8.19
CA ASN A 254 0.15 -8.61 8.36
C ASN A 254 -0.18 -7.92 7.03
N VAL A 255 -1.07 -6.92 7.04
CA VAL A 255 -1.54 -6.24 5.81
C VAL A 255 -0.40 -5.64 4.97
N TRP A 256 0.72 -5.27 5.59
CA TRP A 256 1.93 -4.86 4.88
C TRP A 256 2.41 -5.98 3.95
N HIS A 257 2.72 -7.14 4.52
CA HIS A 257 3.24 -8.31 3.79
C HIS A 257 2.20 -8.93 2.86
N ASP A 258 0.93 -8.93 3.26
CA ASP A 258 -0.17 -9.36 2.40
C ASP A 258 -0.12 -8.60 1.07
N VAL A 259 0.07 -7.27 1.12
CA VAL A 259 0.13 -6.43 -0.09
C VAL A 259 1.50 -6.48 -0.76
N SER A 260 2.57 -6.26 -0.01
CA SER A 260 3.95 -6.08 -0.53
C SER A 260 4.55 -7.36 -1.09
N ASP A 261 4.28 -8.49 -0.44
CA ASP A 261 4.96 -9.75 -0.72
C ASP A 261 4.06 -10.70 -1.53
N VAL A 262 2.74 -10.50 -1.55
CA VAL A 262 1.81 -11.36 -2.30
C VAL A 262 1.01 -10.57 -3.33
N LEU A 263 0.15 -9.62 -2.93
CA LEU A 263 -0.83 -9.05 -3.85
C LEU A 263 -0.20 -8.20 -4.98
N VAL A 264 0.79 -7.36 -4.68
CA VAL A 264 1.52 -6.59 -5.71
C VAL A 264 2.30 -7.53 -6.65
N PRO A 265 3.13 -8.46 -6.16
CA PRO A 265 3.83 -9.42 -7.03
C PRO A 265 2.91 -10.32 -7.85
N LEU A 266 1.77 -10.72 -7.29
CA LEU A 266 0.78 -11.53 -7.99
C LEU A 266 0.08 -10.73 -9.10
N PHE A 267 -0.31 -9.48 -8.83
CA PHE A 267 -0.82 -8.57 -9.87
C PHE A 267 0.17 -8.41 -11.01
N LEU A 268 1.44 -8.12 -10.70
CA LEU A 268 2.51 -8.00 -11.72
C LEU A 268 2.65 -9.24 -12.60
N THR A 269 2.41 -10.41 -12.03
CA THR A 269 2.59 -11.69 -12.72
C THR A 269 1.33 -12.08 -13.51
N ALA A 270 0.14 -11.82 -12.98
CA ALA A 270 -1.13 -12.31 -13.50
C ALA A 270 -1.86 -11.33 -14.43
N GLN A 271 -1.69 -10.01 -14.25
CA GLN A 271 -2.50 -9.00 -14.93
C GLN A 271 -2.42 -9.09 -16.47
N GLN A 272 -1.26 -9.50 -17.00
CA GLN A 272 -1.04 -9.71 -18.44
C GLN A 272 -1.96 -10.74 -19.10
N PHE A 273 -2.64 -11.59 -18.32
CA PHE A 273 -3.51 -12.65 -18.83
C PHE A 273 -4.99 -12.28 -18.83
N ASP A 274 -5.36 -11.06 -18.43
CA ASP A 274 -6.74 -10.57 -18.39
C ASP A 274 -7.73 -11.60 -17.80
N ARG A 275 -7.42 -12.06 -16.58
CA ARG A 275 -8.20 -13.06 -15.83
C ARG A 275 -8.18 -14.49 -16.40
N ASP A 276 -7.60 -14.72 -17.56
CA ASP A 276 -7.52 -16.03 -18.19
C ASP A 276 -6.26 -16.81 -17.77
N VAL A 277 -6.07 -16.98 -16.46
CA VAL A 277 -4.92 -17.67 -15.88
C VAL A 277 -5.32 -18.56 -14.71
N GLN A 278 -4.78 -19.77 -14.66
CA GLN A 278 -5.00 -20.72 -13.58
C GLN A 278 -4.02 -20.44 -12.42
N LEU A 279 -4.52 -20.27 -11.21
CA LEU A 279 -3.66 -20.09 -10.01
C LEU A 279 -3.50 -21.43 -9.29
N LEU A 280 -2.25 -21.85 -9.06
CA LEU A 280 -1.89 -23.05 -8.31
C LEU A 280 -1.03 -22.63 -7.12
N ILE A 281 -1.49 -22.93 -5.91
CA ILE A 281 -0.93 -22.36 -4.69
C ILE A 281 -0.26 -23.43 -3.85
N THR A 282 1.04 -23.27 -3.57
CA THR A 282 1.73 -24.02 -2.51
C THR A 282 1.63 -23.28 -1.18
N ASN A 283 1.87 -23.98 -0.07
CA ASN A 283 1.72 -23.46 1.29
C ASN A 283 0.36 -22.79 1.48
N ASN A 284 -0.69 -23.40 0.94
CA ASN A 284 -2.00 -22.78 0.80
C ASN A 284 -2.53 -22.24 2.14
N GLN A 285 -3.02 -21.00 2.10
CA GLN A 285 -3.62 -20.29 3.24
C GLN A 285 -5.06 -19.94 2.90
N PRO A 286 -6.05 -20.83 3.14
CA PRO A 286 -7.44 -20.61 2.74
C PRO A 286 -8.04 -19.31 3.32
N TRP A 287 -7.63 -18.92 4.53
CA TRP A 287 -8.07 -17.68 5.17
C TRP A 287 -7.62 -16.44 4.37
N PHE A 288 -6.45 -16.47 3.73
CA PHE A 288 -5.91 -15.37 2.93
C PHE A 288 -6.72 -15.19 1.65
N ILE A 289 -7.01 -16.30 0.96
CA ILE A 289 -7.84 -16.31 -0.25
C ILE A 289 -9.24 -15.80 0.07
N LYS A 290 -9.82 -16.24 1.19
CA LYS A 290 -11.12 -15.77 1.66
C LYS A 290 -11.10 -14.26 1.95
N LYS A 291 -10.09 -13.79 2.69
CA LYS A 291 -9.91 -12.37 3.06
C LYS A 291 -9.85 -11.48 1.82
N TYR A 292 -9.07 -11.86 0.81
CA TYR A 292 -8.85 -11.08 -0.41
C TYR A 292 -9.64 -11.60 -1.62
N SER A 293 -10.79 -12.23 -1.38
CA SER A 293 -11.54 -12.92 -2.43
C SER A 293 -11.91 -12.00 -3.60
N ALA A 294 -12.31 -10.75 -3.33
CA ALA A 294 -12.59 -9.75 -4.36
C ALA A 294 -11.41 -9.56 -5.33
N ILE A 295 -10.20 -9.44 -4.80
CA ILE A 295 -8.97 -9.31 -5.58
C ILE A 295 -8.70 -10.57 -6.41
N PHE A 296 -8.81 -11.76 -5.80
CA PHE A 296 -8.60 -13.02 -6.51
C PHE A 296 -9.59 -13.24 -7.66
N HIS A 297 -10.87 -12.90 -7.50
CA HIS A 297 -11.87 -12.97 -8.58
C HIS A 297 -11.59 -11.97 -9.72
N ARG A 298 -10.88 -10.88 -9.42
CA ARG A 298 -10.42 -9.90 -10.41
C ARG A 298 -9.10 -10.31 -11.07
N LEU A 299 -8.30 -11.17 -10.44
CA LEU A 299 -7.06 -11.73 -11.01
C LEU A 299 -7.30 -12.95 -11.91
N THR A 300 -8.31 -13.76 -11.61
CA THR A 300 -8.64 -14.97 -12.40
C THR A 300 -10.14 -15.24 -12.44
N ARG A 301 -10.62 -15.78 -13.56
CA ARG A 301 -11.98 -16.33 -13.71
C ARG A 301 -12.04 -17.85 -13.43
N HIS A 302 -10.90 -18.48 -13.19
CA HIS A 302 -10.76 -19.91 -12.99
C HIS A 302 -10.68 -20.26 -11.49
N ASN A 303 -11.02 -21.50 -11.14
CA ASN A 303 -10.97 -21.97 -9.75
C ASN A 303 -9.54 -21.93 -9.22
N ILE A 304 -9.28 -21.48 -8.00
CA ILE A 304 -7.93 -21.56 -7.43
C ILE A 304 -7.64 -22.99 -6.98
N ILE A 305 -6.47 -23.51 -7.31
CA ILE A 305 -6.06 -24.90 -6.99
C ILE A 305 -5.09 -24.88 -5.81
N ASP A 306 -5.41 -25.65 -4.77
CA ASP A 306 -4.45 -26.00 -3.71
C ASP A 306 -3.46 -27.01 -4.28
N PHE A 307 -2.26 -26.54 -4.63
CA PHE A 307 -1.28 -27.37 -5.33
C PHE A 307 -0.69 -28.43 -4.41
N ASP A 308 -0.64 -28.22 -3.09
CA ASP A 308 -0.11 -29.22 -2.15
C ASP A 308 -1.06 -30.42 -1.99
N ALA A 309 -2.36 -30.19 -2.19
CA ALA A 309 -3.40 -31.22 -2.12
C ALA A 309 -3.78 -31.83 -3.49
N ASP A 310 -3.29 -31.27 -4.60
CA ASP A 310 -3.64 -31.69 -5.97
C ASP A 310 -2.95 -33.03 -6.34
N ASP A 311 -3.75 -34.06 -6.60
CA ASP A 311 -3.30 -35.39 -7.03
C ASP A 311 -3.25 -35.55 -8.55
N GLU A 312 -3.60 -34.50 -9.28
CA GLU A 312 -3.61 -34.45 -10.73
C GLU A 312 -2.24 -34.10 -11.36
N VAL A 313 -2.08 -34.52 -12.61
CA VAL A 313 -1.04 -34.03 -13.53
C VAL A 313 -1.71 -33.12 -14.55
N ARG A 314 -1.63 -31.82 -14.32
CA ARG A 314 -2.30 -30.83 -15.18
C ARG A 314 -1.32 -30.32 -16.22
N CYS A 315 -1.77 -30.23 -17.47
CA CYS A 315 -0.95 -29.80 -18.58
C CYS A 315 -1.40 -28.44 -19.09
N TYR A 316 -0.44 -27.51 -19.22
CA TYR A 316 -0.68 -26.13 -19.65
C TYR A 316 0.26 -25.78 -20.81
N PRO A 317 -0.13 -24.83 -21.70
CA PRO A 317 0.72 -24.26 -22.75
C PRO A 317 1.74 -23.24 -22.22
N HIS A 318 1.58 -22.77 -20.98
CA HIS A 318 2.45 -21.78 -20.35
C HIS A 318 2.34 -21.89 -18.82
N VAL A 319 3.47 -22.01 -18.12
CA VAL A 319 3.53 -22.02 -16.65
C VAL A 319 4.59 -21.04 -16.15
N ILE A 320 4.21 -20.14 -15.25
CA ILE A 320 5.12 -19.30 -14.49
C ILE A 320 5.24 -19.87 -13.07
N VAL A 321 6.46 -20.00 -12.54
CA VAL A 321 6.71 -20.43 -11.16
C VAL A 321 7.45 -19.30 -10.43
N GLY A 322 6.86 -18.80 -9.35
CA GLY A 322 7.35 -17.63 -8.61
C GLY A 322 6.61 -16.33 -8.94
N LEU A 323 6.91 -15.27 -8.19
CA LEU A 323 6.28 -13.95 -8.33
C LEU A 323 7.33 -12.86 -8.54
N ARG A 324 7.08 -11.95 -9.49
CA ARG A 324 7.96 -10.81 -9.78
C ARG A 324 7.84 -9.73 -8.71
N SER A 325 8.95 -9.19 -8.20
CA SER A 325 8.94 -8.12 -7.18
C SER A 325 10.08 -7.13 -7.36
N HIS A 326 9.77 -5.84 -7.41
CA HIS A 326 10.74 -4.79 -7.78
C HIS A 326 11.28 -4.03 -6.56
N ARG A 327 10.42 -3.78 -5.56
CA ARG A 327 10.71 -3.02 -4.34
C ARG A 327 9.93 -3.63 -3.18
N ASP A 328 10.09 -3.13 -1.96
CA ASP A 328 9.25 -3.58 -0.84
C ASP A 328 7.78 -3.32 -1.09
N LEU A 329 7.35 -2.06 -1.15
CA LEU A 329 6.01 -1.69 -1.60
C LEU A 329 6.13 -0.81 -2.83
N GLY A 330 6.30 -1.40 -4.00
CA GLY A 330 6.50 -0.61 -5.21
C GLY A 330 6.59 -1.44 -6.47
N ILE A 331 6.22 -0.80 -7.58
CA ILE A 331 6.38 -1.31 -8.93
C ILE A 331 7.29 -0.35 -9.67
N ASP A 332 8.39 -0.87 -10.19
CA ASP A 332 9.22 -0.16 -11.18
C ASP A 332 8.67 -0.38 -12.59
N PRO A 333 8.12 0.64 -13.27
CA PRO A 333 7.49 0.47 -14.58
C PRO A 333 8.47 -0.02 -15.65
N ASN A 334 9.74 0.42 -15.59
CA ASN A 334 10.78 0.05 -16.55
C ASN A 334 11.21 -1.43 -16.42
N SER A 335 10.83 -2.08 -15.33
CA SER A 335 11.14 -3.49 -15.07
C SER A 335 9.95 -4.42 -15.40
N THR A 336 8.82 -3.88 -15.86
CA THR A 336 7.64 -4.68 -16.25
C THR A 336 7.52 -4.77 -17.78
N PRO A 337 7.07 -5.90 -18.35
CA PRO A 337 6.87 -5.99 -19.80
C PRO A 337 5.74 -5.10 -20.34
N GLN A 338 4.79 -4.70 -19.48
CA GLN A 338 3.61 -3.90 -19.83
C GLN A 338 3.61 -2.49 -19.21
N ASN A 339 4.73 -2.04 -18.65
CA ASN A 339 4.87 -0.75 -17.97
C ASN A 339 3.85 -0.49 -16.84
N TYR A 340 3.46 -1.54 -16.10
CA TYR A 340 2.56 -1.39 -14.95
C TYR A 340 3.20 -0.50 -13.87
N THR A 341 2.34 0.19 -13.13
CA THR A 341 2.70 1.13 -12.07
C THR A 341 2.00 0.76 -10.75
N MET A 342 2.41 1.38 -9.64
CA MET A 342 1.67 1.25 -8.37
C MET A 342 0.28 1.86 -8.44
N MET A 343 0.06 2.86 -9.30
CA MET A 343 -1.27 3.38 -9.59
C MET A 343 -2.14 2.29 -10.21
N ASP A 344 -1.65 1.58 -11.23
CA ASP A 344 -2.43 0.51 -11.88
C ASP A 344 -2.83 -0.58 -10.89
N PHE A 345 -1.91 -1.02 -10.03
CA PHE A 345 -2.22 -1.96 -8.95
C PHE A 345 -3.29 -1.41 -8.00
N ARG A 346 -3.16 -0.15 -7.57
CA ARG A 346 -4.13 0.47 -6.66
C ARG A 346 -5.52 0.56 -7.30
N LEU A 347 -5.61 1.00 -8.56
CA LEU A 347 -6.88 1.11 -9.26
C LEU A 347 -7.52 -0.26 -9.49
N PHE A 348 -6.71 -1.28 -9.82
CA PHE A 348 -7.16 -2.66 -9.89
C PHE A 348 -7.77 -3.15 -8.57
N VAL A 349 -7.11 -2.89 -7.44
CA VAL A 349 -7.64 -3.25 -6.12
C VAL A 349 -8.94 -2.49 -5.83
N ARG A 350 -9.00 -1.19 -6.09
CA ARG A 350 -10.21 -0.38 -5.88
C ARG A 350 -11.39 -0.89 -6.71
N GLU A 351 -11.15 -1.22 -7.97
CA GLU A 351 -12.17 -1.78 -8.86
C GLU A 351 -12.67 -3.15 -8.36
N ALA A 352 -11.77 -4.00 -7.85
CA ALA A 352 -12.15 -5.30 -7.29
C ALA A 352 -13.18 -5.19 -6.16
N TYR A 353 -13.14 -4.11 -5.37
CA TYR A 353 -14.10 -3.81 -4.30
C TYR A 353 -15.28 -2.93 -4.74
N GLY A 354 -15.40 -2.62 -6.04
CA GLY A 354 -16.47 -1.77 -6.57
C GLY A 354 -16.42 -0.33 -6.03
N LEU A 355 -15.22 0.17 -5.72
CA LEU A 355 -15.04 1.55 -5.29
C LEU A 355 -15.15 2.54 -6.47
N PRO A 356 -15.44 3.83 -6.21
CA PRO A 356 -15.56 4.83 -7.25
C PRO A 356 -14.33 4.94 -8.16
N ALA A 357 -14.59 5.27 -9.42
CA ALA A 357 -13.59 5.50 -10.46
C ALA A 357 -12.57 6.59 -10.05
N PRO A 358 -11.34 6.57 -10.58
CA PRO A 358 -10.28 7.50 -10.14
C PRO A 358 -10.56 8.98 -10.40
N GLU A 359 -11.48 9.29 -11.32
CA GLU A 359 -11.92 10.66 -11.63
C GLU A 359 -12.88 11.21 -10.58
N VAL A 360 -13.48 10.35 -9.75
CA VAL A 360 -14.34 10.77 -8.65
C VAL A 360 -13.49 11.38 -7.55
N ASP A 361 -13.76 12.66 -7.29
CA ASP A 361 -13.05 13.45 -6.30
C ASP A 361 -13.15 12.85 -4.88
N ILE A 362 -12.23 13.28 -4.00
CA ILE A 362 -12.30 12.94 -2.57
C ILE A 362 -13.62 13.42 -1.96
N PRO A 363 -14.18 12.73 -0.94
CA PRO A 363 -15.49 13.04 -0.39
C PRO A 363 -15.72 14.52 -0.07
N TYR A 364 -14.76 15.20 0.54
CA TYR A 364 -14.84 16.63 0.86
C TYR A 364 -15.03 17.49 -0.40
N ARG A 365 -14.34 17.18 -1.50
CA ARG A 365 -14.44 17.94 -2.75
C ARG A 365 -15.69 17.63 -3.55
N ALA A 366 -16.27 16.45 -3.39
CA ALA A 366 -17.50 16.08 -4.08
C ALA A 366 -18.70 16.92 -3.59
N ASP A 367 -18.69 17.35 -2.32
CA ASP A 367 -19.81 18.09 -1.70
C ASP A 367 -19.36 19.48 -1.18
N LYS A 368 -18.55 20.22 -1.95
CA LYS A 368 -18.02 21.55 -1.54
C LYS A 368 -19.08 22.59 -1.22
N ASP A 369 -20.31 22.38 -1.67
CA ASP A 369 -21.42 23.31 -1.47
C ASP A 369 -22.04 23.23 -0.06
N ASP A 370 -21.69 22.21 0.73
CA ASP A 370 -22.08 22.10 2.14
C ASP A 370 -21.07 22.86 3.04
N PRO A 371 -21.45 24.02 3.61
CA PRO A 371 -20.56 24.82 4.43
C PRO A 371 -20.27 24.20 5.81
N GLU A 372 -21.03 23.18 6.24
CA GLU A 372 -20.82 22.49 7.52
C GLU A 372 -19.94 21.25 7.37
N LYS A 373 -19.64 20.83 6.13
CA LYS A 373 -18.84 19.65 5.87
C LYS A 373 -17.40 19.84 6.34
N LYS A 374 -16.92 18.88 7.13
CA LYS A 374 -15.52 18.78 7.56
C LYS A 374 -14.80 17.69 6.73
N PRO A 375 -13.51 17.86 6.40
CA PRO A 375 -12.72 16.78 5.83
C PRO A 375 -12.60 15.63 6.84
N ARG A 376 -12.76 14.39 6.37
CA ARG A 376 -12.74 13.20 7.21
C ARG A 376 -11.34 12.60 7.23
N ILE A 377 -10.77 12.44 8.44
CA ILE A 377 -9.47 11.80 8.64
C ILE A 377 -9.63 10.47 9.37
N MET A 378 -9.18 9.40 8.73
CA MET A 378 -9.05 8.12 9.40
C MET A 378 -7.82 8.13 10.29
N LEU A 379 -7.99 7.86 11.58
CA LEU A 379 -6.89 7.66 12.52
C LEU A 379 -6.69 6.16 12.76
N ILE A 380 -5.57 5.62 12.27
CA ILE A 380 -5.15 4.24 12.53
C ILE A 380 -4.71 4.13 13.99
N ASP A 381 -5.57 3.54 14.80
CA ASP A 381 -5.33 3.31 16.22
C ASP A 381 -4.64 1.96 16.43
N ARG A 382 -3.47 2.01 17.06
CA ARG A 382 -2.64 0.82 17.30
C ARG A 382 -2.80 0.41 18.76
N GLY A 383 -3.23 -0.83 19.00
CA GLY A 383 -3.40 -1.33 20.37
C GLY A 383 -2.19 -2.04 20.99
N LYS A 384 -1.16 -2.40 20.21
CA LYS A 384 0.00 -3.19 20.70
C LYS A 384 1.31 -2.39 20.74
N THR A 385 1.80 -1.95 19.59
CA THR A 385 3.11 -1.28 19.41
C THR A 385 2.94 0.06 18.71
N ARG A 386 3.86 1.02 18.94
CA ARG A 386 3.85 2.36 18.31
C ARG A 386 2.52 3.08 18.50
N ARG A 387 2.02 3.05 19.72
CA ARG A 387 0.72 3.58 20.13
C ARG A 387 0.81 5.07 20.41
N PHE A 388 -0.32 5.77 20.33
CA PHE A 388 -0.41 7.13 20.87
C PHE A 388 -0.69 7.08 22.37
N MET A 389 0.22 7.63 23.16
CA MET A 389 0.10 7.69 24.62
C MET A 389 -0.81 8.83 25.10
N ASN A 390 -1.02 9.84 24.25
CA ASN A 390 -1.86 11.01 24.51
C ASN A 390 -3.03 11.12 23.52
N MET A 391 -3.69 9.99 23.23
CA MET A 391 -4.82 9.91 22.28
C MET A 391 -5.90 11.00 22.48
N PRO A 392 -6.34 11.36 23.71
CA PRO A 392 -7.30 12.44 23.89
C PRO A 392 -6.84 13.78 23.32
N ASP A 393 -5.53 14.09 23.40
CA ASP A 393 -4.96 15.33 22.88
C ASP A 393 -4.89 15.30 21.35
N VAL A 394 -4.55 14.13 20.79
CA VAL A 394 -4.55 13.90 19.34
C VAL A 394 -5.94 14.11 18.75
N LEU A 395 -6.98 13.53 19.37
CA LEU A 395 -8.36 13.69 18.91
C LEU A 395 -8.83 15.15 19.00
N ARG A 396 -8.56 15.84 20.12
CA ARG A 396 -8.89 17.26 20.28
C ARG A 396 -8.15 18.14 19.28
N GLY A 397 -6.87 17.85 19.02
CA GLY A 397 -6.09 18.60 18.05
C GLY A 397 -6.59 18.40 16.63
N LEU A 398 -6.92 17.17 16.22
CA LEU A 398 -7.51 16.91 14.89
C LEU A 398 -8.83 17.65 14.68
N ASP A 399 -9.74 17.62 15.67
CA ASP A 399 -10.99 18.39 15.61
C ASP A 399 -10.73 19.91 15.59
N TRP A 400 -9.77 20.40 16.38
CA TRP A 400 -9.37 21.81 16.39
C TRP A 400 -8.87 22.30 15.03
N PHE A 401 -8.12 21.46 14.31
CA PHE A 401 -7.69 21.75 12.94
C PHE A 401 -8.82 21.56 11.90
N GLY A 402 -10.01 21.12 12.32
CA GLY A 402 -11.21 21.09 11.48
C GLY A 402 -11.51 19.73 10.86
N PHE A 403 -10.85 18.65 11.28
CA PHE A 403 -11.16 17.31 10.79
C PHE A 403 -12.32 16.66 11.54
N GLU A 404 -13.14 15.89 10.83
CA GLU A 404 -13.96 14.85 11.43
C GLU A 404 -13.12 13.57 11.56
N VAL A 405 -12.95 13.05 12.77
CA VAL A 405 -12.07 11.90 13.00
C VAL A 405 -12.83 10.58 12.97
N VAL A 406 -12.39 9.69 12.08
CA VAL A 406 -12.82 8.29 12.02
C VAL A 406 -11.75 7.42 12.66
N ARG A 407 -11.99 6.93 13.87
CA ARG A 407 -11.04 6.01 14.51
C ARG A 407 -11.19 4.61 13.93
N ALA A 408 -10.06 3.98 13.62
CA ALA A 408 -10.03 2.63 13.09
C ALA A 408 -8.99 1.80 13.85
N ASP A 409 -9.41 0.72 14.51
CA ASP A 409 -8.50 -0.42 14.79
C ASP A 409 -8.72 -1.44 13.67
N PRO A 410 -7.75 -1.62 12.75
CA PRO A 410 -7.87 -2.57 11.64
C PRO A 410 -8.07 -4.03 12.06
N ARG A 411 -8.00 -4.36 13.36
CA ARG A 411 -8.16 -5.71 13.89
C ARG A 411 -9.54 -5.99 14.50
N ILE A 412 -10.33 -4.96 14.84
CA ILE A 412 -11.48 -5.15 15.74
C ILE A 412 -12.84 -4.95 15.09
N ASP A 413 -13.00 -4.20 14.01
CA ASP A 413 -14.35 -3.95 13.49
C ASP A 413 -14.46 -4.15 11.99
N SER A 414 -15.45 -4.97 11.60
CA SER A 414 -15.99 -5.15 10.25
C SER A 414 -15.26 -6.13 9.32
N THR A 415 -16.00 -6.66 8.34
CA THR A 415 -15.44 -7.43 7.22
C THR A 415 -14.47 -6.56 6.40
N LEU A 416 -13.55 -7.16 5.64
CA LEU A 416 -12.63 -6.35 4.82
C LEU A 416 -13.38 -5.41 3.87
N ASP A 417 -14.50 -5.84 3.28
CA ASP A 417 -15.33 -5.02 2.41
C ASP A 417 -15.88 -3.76 3.10
N GLU A 418 -16.39 -3.89 4.33
CA GLU A 418 -16.88 -2.77 5.13
C GLU A 418 -15.74 -1.81 5.50
N PHE A 419 -14.60 -2.36 5.91
CA PHE A 419 -13.42 -1.58 6.22
C PHE A 419 -12.91 -0.79 5.01
N VAL A 420 -12.87 -1.42 3.83
CA VAL A 420 -12.47 -0.79 2.56
C VAL A 420 -13.40 0.38 2.21
N ARG A 421 -14.71 0.23 2.39
CA ARG A 421 -15.69 1.33 2.20
C ARG A 421 -15.49 2.46 3.19
N LEU A 422 -15.14 2.14 4.45
CA LEU A 422 -14.83 3.14 5.46
C LEU A 422 -13.57 3.95 5.07
N VAL A 423 -12.53 3.28 4.57
CA VAL A 423 -11.32 3.96 4.08
C VAL A 423 -11.64 4.85 2.87
N ASP A 424 -12.38 4.37 1.87
CA ASP A 424 -12.76 5.18 0.68
C ASP A 424 -13.55 6.45 1.05
N SER A 425 -14.28 6.40 2.17
CA SER A 425 -15.09 7.51 2.66
C SER A 425 -14.29 8.61 3.38
N CYS A 426 -12.97 8.46 3.52
CA CYS A 426 -12.09 9.42 4.18
C CYS A 426 -11.27 10.23 3.17
N ASP A 427 -11.02 11.50 3.47
CA ASP A 427 -10.19 12.42 2.69
C ASP A 427 -8.70 12.29 3.03
N ALA A 428 -8.42 11.82 4.24
CA ALA A 428 -7.07 11.56 4.72
C ALA A 428 -7.01 10.30 5.59
N MET A 429 -5.82 9.72 5.68
CA MET A 429 -5.46 8.66 6.62
C MET A 429 -4.22 9.07 7.40
N MET A 430 -4.28 8.97 8.72
CA MET A 430 -3.20 9.28 9.64
C MET A 430 -2.83 8.06 10.45
N GLY A 431 -1.53 7.83 10.63
CA GLY A 431 -1.05 6.75 11.48
C GLY A 431 0.45 6.83 11.75
N VAL A 432 0.86 6.20 12.84
CA VAL A 432 2.28 5.96 13.13
C VAL A 432 2.80 4.86 12.20
N HIS A 433 3.99 5.06 11.65
CA HIS A 433 4.69 4.17 10.73
C HIS A 433 4.45 2.69 11.08
N GLY A 434 3.89 1.94 10.15
CA GLY A 434 3.63 0.51 10.30
C GLY A 434 2.44 0.07 9.47
N ALA A 435 2.19 -1.24 9.48
CA ALA A 435 1.38 -1.91 8.49
C ALA A 435 -0.02 -1.34 8.28
N GLY A 436 -0.65 -0.78 9.31
CA GLY A 436 -1.98 -0.17 9.16
C GLY A 436 -2.05 0.93 8.10
N LEU A 437 -0.93 1.62 7.81
CA LEU A 437 -0.86 2.63 6.74
C LEU A 437 -0.95 2.03 5.33
N THR A 438 -0.70 0.73 5.14
CA THR A 438 -0.84 0.05 3.84
C THR A 438 -2.28 0.11 3.33
N ASN A 439 -3.26 0.30 4.21
CA ASN A 439 -4.65 0.52 3.83
C ASN A 439 -4.86 1.78 2.97
N MET A 440 -3.83 2.62 2.79
CA MET A 440 -3.83 3.71 1.81
C MET A 440 -4.17 3.24 0.38
N VAL A 441 -3.98 1.96 0.04
CA VAL A 441 -4.43 1.37 -1.24
C VAL A 441 -5.93 1.56 -1.49
N PHE A 442 -6.75 1.76 -0.46
CA PHE A 442 -8.20 1.92 -0.59
C PHE A 442 -8.66 3.38 -0.61
N LEU A 443 -7.79 4.34 -0.30
CA LEU A 443 -8.14 5.76 -0.37
C LEU A 443 -8.47 6.18 -1.80
N ARG A 444 -9.21 7.29 -1.98
CA ARG A 444 -9.43 7.93 -3.30
C ARG A 444 -8.19 8.66 -3.81
N SER A 445 -8.11 8.86 -5.12
CA SER A 445 -6.97 9.55 -5.73
C SER A 445 -6.91 10.99 -5.23
N GLY A 446 -5.71 11.48 -4.91
CA GLY A 446 -5.54 12.80 -4.30
C GLY A 446 -5.85 12.91 -2.81
N ALA A 447 -6.33 11.85 -2.15
CA ALA A 447 -6.43 11.79 -0.70
C ALA A 447 -5.04 11.86 -0.03
N VAL A 448 -5.01 12.19 1.27
CA VAL A 448 -3.76 12.48 1.99
C VAL A 448 -3.37 11.36 2.95
N VAL A 449 -2.12 10.88 2.85
CA VAL A 449 -1.50 10.02 3.87
C VAL A 449 -0.64 10.88 4.78
N VAL A 450 -1.07 11.00 6.04
CA VAL A 450 -0.34 11.68 7.12
C VAL A 450 0.47 10.64 7.90
N HIS A 451 1.75 10.55 7.57
CA HIS A 451 2.67 9.53 8.04
C HIS A 451 3.48 10.07 9.22
N ILE A 452 3.18 9.59 10.43
CA ILE A 452 3.97 9.88 11.62
C ILE A 452 5.10 8.88 11.73
N VAL A 453 6.34 9.36 11.73
CA VAL A 453 7.55 8.56 11.69
C VAL A 453 8.16 8.53 13.10
N PRO A 454 8.23 7.36 13.75
CA PRO A 454 8.91 7.20 15.02
C PRO A 454 10.38 7.62 14.95
N TYR A 455 10.95 7.95 16.10
CA TYR A 455 12.35 8.30 16.19
C TYR A 455 13.25 7.12 15.79
N GLY A 456 14.30 7.39 15.03
CA GLY A 456 15.33 6.41 14.65
C GLY A 456 14.99 5.56 13.42
N VAL A 457 13.83 5.76 12.78
CA VAL A 457 13.40 5.03 11.57
C VAL A 457 13.12 5.94 10.37
N GLU A 458 13.58 7.19 10.42
CA GLU A 458 13.39 8.20 9.37
C GLU A 458 14.04 7.79 8.05
N PHE A 459 15.18 7.09 8.13
CA PHE A 459 15.95 6.63 6.97
C PHE A 459 15.17 5.73 6.00
N MET A 460 14.14 5.03 6.50
CA MET A 460 13.33 4.07 5.74
C MET A 460 11.90 4.56 5.49
N ALA A 461 11.46 5.61 6.19
CA ALA A 461 10.09 6.10 6.13
C ALA A 461 9.60 6.42 4.71
N ASN A 462 10.46 7.06 3.91
CA ASN A 462 10.12 7.41 2.54
C ASN A 462 10.02 6.17 1.62
N GLY A 463 10.91 5.19 1.77
CA GLY A 463 10.90 3.98 0.97
C GLY A 463 9.66 3.11 1.21
N PHE A 464 9.16 3.07 2.45
CA PHE A 464 8.02 2.24 2.82
C PHE A 464 6.65 2.88 2.58
N TYR A 465 6.47 4.17 2.84
CA TYR A 465 5.15 4.81 2.70
C TYR A 465 5.18 6.12 1.92
N GLY A 466 6.27 6.88 1.95
CA GLY A 466 6.33 8.17 1.26
C GLY A 466 6.28 8.07 -0.27
N ALA A 467 7.26 7.39 -0.87
CA ALA A 467 7.27 7.14 -2.30
C ALA A 467 6.08 6.28 -2.75
N PRO A 468 5.71 5.19 -2.05
CA PRO A 468 4.56 4.38 -2.45
C PRO A 468 3.23 5.14 -2.45
N ALA A 469 2.98 6.03 -1.48
CA ALA A 469 1.79 6.88 -1.49
C ALA A 469 1.74 7.78 -2.73
N ARG A 470 2.88 8.39 -3.11
CA ARG A 470 2.95 9.24 -4.31
C ARG A 470 2.80 8.44 -5.60
N ASP A 471 3.42 7.27 -5.69
CA ASP A 471 3.33 6.37 -6.84
C ASP A 471 1.90 5.81 -7.02
N MET A 472 1.10 5.78 -5.94
CA MET A 472 -0.34 5.47 -5.92
C MET A 472 -1.25 6.68 -6.26
N GLY A 473 -0.66 7.86 -6.53
CA GLY A 473 -1.36 9.12 -6.77
C GLY A 473 -2.06 9.71 -5.55
N LEU A 474 -1.55 9.43 -4.36
CA LEU A 474 -1.96 10.04 -3.11
C LEU A 474 -1.02 11.20 -2.77
N ARG A 475 -1.51 12.12 -1.93
CA ARG A 475 -0.68 13.14 -1.30
C ARG A 475 -0.04 12.56 -0.05
N HIS A 476 1.17 12.98 0.27
CA HIS A 476 1.92 12.48 1.41
C HIS A 476 2.42 13.63 2.27
N VAL A 477 2.16 13.53 3.57
CA VAL A 477 2.68 14.44 4.59
C VAL A 477 3.44 13.60 5.61
N GLN A 478 4.75 13.84 5.72
CA GLN A 478 5.58 13.21 6.74
C GLN A 478 5.69 14.10 7.97
N TYR A 479 5.61 13.50 9.15
CA TYR A 479 6.00 14.12 10.40
C TYR A 479 6.92 13.18 11.18
N SER A 480 8.20 13.54 11.31
CA SER A 480 9.15 12.78 12.13
C SER A 480 9.12 13.31 13.56
N ILE A 481 8.95 12.41 14.52
CA ILE A 481 8.86 12.80 15.93
C ILE A 481 10.25 13.14 16.49
N SER A 482 10.32 14.02 17.49
CA SER A 482 11.57 14.27 18.24
C SER A 482 11.77 13.22 19.33
N PRO A 483 12.97 13.12 19.92
CA PRO A 483 13.18 12.33 21.13
C PRO A 483 12.15 12.61 22.24
N ASP A 484 11.73 13.87 22.42
CA ASP A 484 10.77 14.27 23.46
C ASP A 484 9.36 13.72 23.25
N GLU A 485 9.03 13.35 22.02
CA GLU A 485 7.76 12.69 21.68
C GLU A 485 7.87 11.16 21.69
N SER A 486 9.06 10.62 21.94
CA SER A 486 9.33 9.20 22.01
C SER A 486 9.36 8.73 23.46
N THR A 487 8.64 7.65 23.77
CA THR A 487 8.76 7.00 25.10
C THR A 487 10.15 6.41 25.36
N LEU A 488 11.02 6.35 24.35
CA LEU A 488 12.40 5.91 24.52
C LEU A 488 13.21 6.89 25.36
N LEU A 489 12.90 8.19 25.30
CA LEU A 489 13.64 9.21 26.04
C LEU A 489 13.50 9.00 27.54
N GLU A 490 12.27 8.85 28.03
CA GLU A 490 11.99 8.54 29.44
C GLU A 490 12.60 7.19 29.85
N LYS A 491 12.51 6.20 28.96
CA LYS A 491 12.95 4.83 29.25
C LYS A 491 14.46 4.66 29.35
N TYR A 492 15.22 5.36 28.52
CA TYR A 492 16.67 5.17 28.41
C TYR A 492 17.49 6.38 28.89
N GLY A 493 16.89 7.57 28.94
CA GLY A 493 17.57 8.83 29.22
C GLY A 493 18.30 9.41 28.01
N GLU A 494 18.53 10.73 28.04
CA GLU A 494 19.14 11.52 26.96
C GLU A 494 20.51 11.00 26.51
N ASN A 495 21.30 10.49 27.45
CA ASN A 495 22.68 10.09 27.19
C ASN A 495 22.84 8.66 26.63
N HIS A 496 21.76 7.89 26.56
CA HIS A 496 21.81 6.51 26.07
C HIS A 496 21.94 6.46 24.54
N MET A 497 22.64 5.45 24.00
CA MET A 497 22.90 5.34 22.55
C MET A 497 21.63 5.31 21.69
N VAL A 498 20.54 4.74 22.21
CA VAL A 498 19.21 4.72 21.56
C VAL A 498 18.68 6.13 21.27
N ILE A 499 19.05 7.11 22.09
CA ILE A 499 18.67 8.51 21.87
C ILE A 499 19.79 9.25 21.13
N LYS A 500 21.02 9.12 21.62
CA LYS A 500 22.16 9.93 21.16
C LYS A 500 22.67 9.55 19.77
N ASP A 501 22.60 8.28 19.38
CA ASP A 501 23.17 7.77 18.13
C ASP A 501 22.31 6.65 17.51
N PRO A 502 21.18 7.00 16.85
CA PRO A 502 20.37 6.02 16.14
C PRO A 502 21.07 5.31 15.00
N GLU A 503 22.13 5.91 14.44
CA GLU A 503 22.93 5.31 13.38
C GLU A 503 23.77 4.14 13.91
N ALA A 504 24.38 4.25 15.10
CA ALA A 504 25.05 3.12 15.73
C ALA A 504 24.10 1.93 15.97
N ILE A 505 22.86 2.19 16.37
CA ILE A 505 21.83 1.15 16.51
C ILE A 505 21.50 0.52 15.15
N ARG A 506 21.35 1.33 14.10
CA ARG A 506 21.12 0.83 12.73
C ARG A 506 22.26 -0.05 12.23
N ASN A 507 23.50 0.36 12.47
CA ASN A 507 24.69 -0.40 12.08
C ASN A 507 24.85 -1.71 12.87
N SER A 508 24.13 -1.86 13.98
CA SER A 508 24.06 -3.10 14.77
C SER A 508 23.07 -4.13 14.20
N GLY A 509 22.38 -3.81 13.10
CA GLY A 509 21.50 -4.73 12.37
C GLY A 509 20.00 -4.49 12.58
N TRP A 510 19.19 -5.08 11.70
CA TRP A 510 17.74 -4.91 11.66
C TRP A 510 17.05 -5.39 12.95
N GLU A 511 17.52 -6.48 13.55
CA GLU A 511 16.99 -7.01 14.82
C GLU A 511 16.94 -5.93 15.90
N LYS A 512 18.02 -5.14 16.05
CA LYS A 512 18.11 -4.05 17.04
C LYS A 512 17.20 -2.88 16.71
N VAL A 513 17.10 -2.51 15.43
CA VAL A 513 16.18 -1.47 14.97
C VAL A 513 14.73 -1.87 15.25
N GLY A 514 14.36 -3.11 14.90
CA GLY A 514 13.04 -3.69 15.15
C GLY A 514 12.71 -3.72 16.64
N GLU A 515 13.62 -4.27 17.46
CA GLU A 515 13.46 -4.35 18.91
C GLU A 515 13.24 -2.96 19.55
N LEU A 516 14.11 -2.00 19.24
CA LEU A 516 14.18 -0.73 19.96
C LEU A 516 13.20 0.31 19.40
N TYR A 517 13.25 0.57 18.10
CA TYR A 517 12.50 1.66 17.49
C TYR A 517 11.11 1.25 16.98
N MET A 518 10.91 -0.02 16.63
CA MET A 518 9.62 -0.50 16.08
C MET A 518 8.71 -1.13 17.15
N THR A 519 9.30 -1.76 18.17
CA THR A 519 8.55 -2.51 19.20
C THR A 519 8.50 -1.79 20.55
N LYS A 520 9.64 -1.26 21.04
CA LYS A 520 9.73 -0.67 22.40
C LYS A 520 9.37 0.82 22.49
N GLN A 521 8.99 1.44 21.38
CA GLN A 521 8.67 2.85 21.26
C GLN A 521 7.18 3.06 21.05
N ASP A 522 6.59 3.92 21.88
CA ASP A 522 5.28 4.54 21.69
C ASP A 522 5.46 6.07 21.51
N VAL A 523 4.40 6.76 21.12
CA VAL A 523 4.45 8.17 20.70
C VAL A 523 3.59 9.05 21.62
N VAL A 524 4.18 10.13 22.15
CA VAL A 524 3.48 11.23 22.81
C VAL A 524 3.48 12.41 21.83
N LEU A 525 2.42 12.56 21.03
CA LEU A 525 2.41 13.51 19.92
C LEU A 525 2.17 14.94 20.40
N ASN A 526 3.12 15.83 20.12
CA ASN A 526 3.03 17.26 20.40
C ASN A 526 2.19 17.95 19.32
N MET A 527 0.91 18.20 19.62
CA MET A 527 -0.03 18.77 18.67
C MET A 527 0.34 20.19 18.20
N THR A 528 1.06 20.97 19.02
CA THR A 528 1.54 22.29 18.62
C THR A 528 2.59 22.18 17.52
N ARG A 529 3.56 21.27 17.67
CA ARG A 529 4.61 21.05 16.65
C ARG A 529 4.09 20.29 15.44
N PHE A 530 3.07 19.45 15.62
CA PHE A 530 2.44 18.70 14.53
C PHE A 530 1.45 19.56 13.70
N GLY A 531 0.94 20.67 14.25
CA GLY A 531 -0.01 21.55 13.60
C GLY A 531 0.31 21.95 12.15
N PRO A 532 1.55 22.36 11.81
CA PRO A 532 1.93 22.67 10.43
C PRO A 532 1.73 21.50 9.44
N SER A 533 1.93 20.26 9.88
CA SER A 533 1.67 19.07 9.05
C SER A 533 0.18 18.87 8.80
N LEU A 534 -0.67 19.14 9.80
CA LEU A 534 -2.13 19.09 9.65
C LEU A 534 -2.64 20.18 8.70
N LEU A 535 -2.10 21.41 8.79
CA LEU A 535 -2.43 22.49 7.86
C LEU A 535 -2.05 22.11 6.42
N LYS A 536 -0.87 21.50 6.22
CA LYS A 536 -0.46 20.99 4.90
C LYS A 536 -1.38 19.89 4.38
N ALA A 537 -1.88 19.01 5.26
CA ALA A 537 -2.87 18.02 4.87
C ALA A 537 -4.19 18.66 4.42
N ILE A 538 -4.66 19.70 5.11
CA ILE A 538 -5.86 20.46 4.73
C ILE A 538 -5.65 21.19 3.40
N GLU A 539 -4.49 21.80 3.17
CA GLU A 539 -4.14 22.45 1.90
C GLU A 539 -4.23 21.46 0.73
N PHE A 540 -3.84 20.20 0.95
CA PHE A 540 -4.00 19.15 -0.05
C PHE A 540 -5.43 18.68 -0.26
N ILE A 541 -6.38 19.02 0.61
CA ILE A 541 -7.78 18.58 0.56
C ILE A 541 -8.71 19.66 -0.02
N VAL A 542 -8.50 20.93 0.36
CA VAL A 542 -9.40 22.05 -0.01
C VAL A 542 -9.32 22.42 -1.49
#